data_AF-A0A7S0XZ93-F1
#
_entry.id   AF-A0A7S0XZ93-F1
#
_cell.length_a   1.000
_cell.length_b   1.000
_cell.length_c   1.000
_cell.angle_alpha   90.00
_cell.angle_beta   90.00
_cell.angle_gamma   90.00
#
_symmetry.space_group_name_H-M   'P 1'
#
loop_
_entity.id
_entity.type
_entity.pdbx_description
1 polymer ?
#
loop_
_entity_poly.entity_id
_entity_poly.type
_entity_poly.pdbx_seq_one_letter_code
_entity_poly.pdbx_strand_id
1 'polypeptide(L)'
;MTKEEQEEMSIDQMNLQQYKAYEKKMQEQSEKEAAERALEEADAMMNQFAPPSKPGKPKMTRLQSMKPPPEQKPKMDGFFPDSGMSEDRNEISEVIEGKIFLTNYRGAENVDELKKRGVRHIVCVNEQENEHADKFRYFNIDTLEDQEDNDASPHFQSVKEFTDEALLSGGAVLFHCAAGISRSATMVIAYLMASHRMTLL
;
A
#
# COMPACT_ATOMS: atom_id res chain seq x y z
N MET A 1 -5.04 8.80 42.62
CA MET A 1 -5.58 8.42 41.32
C MET A 1 -7.04 8.86 41.30
N THR A 2 -7.36 9.82 40.43
CA THR A 2 -8.72 10.35 40.25
C THR A 2 -9.57 9.34 39.47
N LYS A 3 -10.89 9.53 39.44
CA LYS A 3 -11.79 8.66 38.65
C LYS A 3 -11.51 8.75 37.14
N GLU A 4 -11.13 9.93 36.66
CA GLU A 4 -10.75 10.16 35.25
C GLU A 4 -9.45 9.42 34.89
N GLU A 5 -8.44 9.45 35.76
CA GLU A 5 -7.17 8.70 35.57
C GLU A 5 -7.38 7.18 35.56
N GLN A 6 -8.42 6.68 36.23
CA GLN A 6 -8.79 5.25 36.23
C GLN A 6 -9.52 4.84 34.95
N GLU A 7 -10.35 5.71 34.39
CA GLU A 7 -11.07 5.47 33.13
C GLU A 7 -10.11 5.52 31.92
N GLU A 8 -9.21 6.50 31.85
CA GLU A 8 -8.19 6.58 30.78
C GLU A 8 -7.31 5.33 30.76
N MET A 9 -6.80 4.91 31.91
CA MET A 9 -5.96 3.71 32.01
C MET A 9 -6.71 2.43 31.61
N SER A 10 -8.02 2.36 31.84
CA SER A 10 -8.86 1.24 31.40
C SER A 10 -9.05 1.23 29.88
N ILE A 11 -9.18 2.40 29.25
CA ILE A 11 -9.30 2.54 27.79
C ILE A 11 -8.00 2.14 27.11
N ASP A 12 -6.86 2.59 27.62
CA ASP A 12 -5.54 2.23 27.10
C ASP A 12 -5.25 0.73 27.19
N GLN A 13 -5.63 0.09 28.31
CA GLN A 13 -5.52 -1.36 28.45
C GLN A 13 -6.40 -2.11 27.45
N MET A 14 -7.62 -1.63 27.22
CA MET A 14 -8.55 -2.23 26.28
C MET A 14 -8.05 -2.09 24.84
N ASN A 15 -7.53 -0.93 24.47
CA ASN A 15 -6.92 -0.66 23.15
C ASN A 15 -5.67 -1.53 22.92
N LEU A 16 -4.81 -1.67 23.93
CA LEU A 16 -3.63 -2.54 23.86
C LEU A 16 -4.01 -4.01 23.72
N GLN A 17 -5.07 -4.48 24.38
CA GLN A 17 -5.57 -5.83 24.22
C GLN A 17 -6.13 -6.07 22.82
N GLN A 18 -6.87 -5.10 22.27
CA GLN A 18 -7.35 -5.17 20.90
C GLN A 18 -6.19 -5.23 19.89
N TYR A 19 -5.14 -4.42 20.10
CA TYR A 19 -3.96 -4.44 19.24
C TYR A 19 -3.19 -5.77 19.31
N LYS A 20 -2.98 -6.32 20.51
CA LYS A 20 -2.36 -7.65 20.67
C LYS A 20 -3.20 -8.76 20.04
N ALA A 21 -4.53 -8.66 20.12
CA ALA A 21 -5.43 -9.60 19.47
C ALA A 21 -5.36 -9.48 17.94
N TYR A 22 -5.21 -8.26 17.41
CA TYR A 22 -4.98 -8.00 16.00
C TYR A 22 -3.65 -8.59 15.52
N GLU A 23 -2.54 -8.28 16.18
CA GLU A 23 -1.22 -8.84 15.85
C GLU A 23 -1.24 -10.38 15.85
N LYS A 24 -1.90 -10.98 16.84
CA LYS A 24 -2.05 -12.44 16.92
C LYS A 24 -2.83 -13.01 15.74
N LYS A 25 -3.98 -12.42 15.38
CA LYS A 25 -4.78 -12.86 14.22
C LYS A 25 -3.99 -12.73 12.91
N MET A 26 -3.24 -11.65 12.75
CA MET A 26 -2.41 -11.42 11.58
C MET A 26 -1.27 -12.43 11.49
N GLN A 27 -0.63 -12.76 12.61
CA GLN A 27 0.42 -13.78 12.66
C GLN A 27 -0.13 -15.17 12.32
N GLU A 28 -1.31 -15.54 12.86
CA GLU A 28 -1.99 -16.79 12.53
C GLU A 28 -2.35 -16.88 11.04
N GLN A 29 -2.79 -15.77 10.44
CA GLN A 29 -3.09 -15.71 9.00
C GLN A 29 -1.83 -15.85 8.14
N SER A 30 -0.76 -15.14 8.48
CA SER A 30 0.52 -15.22 7.79
C SER A 30 1.12 -16.64 7.83
N GLU A 31 1.09 -17.30 9.00
CA GLU A 31 1.54 -18.68 9.15
C GLU A 31 0.71 -19.65 8.29
N LYS A 32 -0.60 -19.42 8.19
CA LYS A 32 -1.50 -20.22 7.36
C LYS A 32 -1.22 -20.05 5.86
N GLU A 33 -1.05 -18.81 5.40
CA GLU A 33 -0.74 -18.51 3.99
C GLU A 33 0.65 -19.04 3.59
N ALA A 34 1.64 -18.95 4.47
CA ALA A 34 2.97 -19.52 4.26
C ALA A 34 2.91 -21.06 4.14
N ALA A 35 2.10 -21.73 4.96
CA ALA A 35 1.89 -23.17 4.89
C ALA A 35 1.19 -23.60 3.59
N GLU A 36 0.20 -22.83 3.13
CA GLU A 36 -0.51 -23.08 1.87
C GLU A 36 0.40 -22.92 0.66
N ARG A 37 1.22 -21.85 0.63
CA ARG A 37 2.21 -21.62 -0.42
C ARG A 37 3.27 -22.73 -0.48
N ALA A 38 3.75 -23.20 0.67
CA ALA A 38 4.68 -24.33 0.72
C ALA A 38 4.06 -25.63 0.18
N LEU A 39 2.75 -25.82 0.35
CA LEU A 39 2.02 -26.96 -0.18
C LEU A 39 1.87 -26.87 -1.71
N GLU A 40 1.55 -25.68 -2.24
CA GLU A 40 1.48 -25.43 -3.69
C GLU A 40 2.83 -25.59 -4.37
N GLU A 41 3.91 -25.10 -3.75
CA GLU A 41 5.28 -25.28 -4.27
C GLU A 41 5.68 -26.76 -4.30
N ALA A 42 5.32 -27.53 -3.26
CA ALA A 42 5.55 -28.97 -3.22
C ALA A 42 4.76 -29.72 -4.31
N ASP A 43 3.51 -29.35 -4.56
CA ASP A 43 2.68 -29.94 -5.62
C ASP A 43 3.20 -29.60 -7.02
N ALA A 44 3.65 -28.35 -7.23
CA ALA A 44 4.28 -27.89 -8.47
C ALA A 44 5.59 -28.64 -8.77
N MET A 45 6.38 -28.96 -7.74
CA MET A 45 7.59 -29.77 -7.88
C MET A 45 7.30 -31.22 -8.26
N MET A 46 6.20 -31.79 -7.77
CA MET A 46 5.79 -33.17 -8.08
C MET A 46 5.30 -33.33 -9.53
N ASN A 47 4.81 -32.27 -10.17
CA ASN A 47 4.21 -32.31 -11.51
C ASN A 47 5.19 -32.06 -12.68
N GLN A 48 6.49 -31.84 -12.42
CA GLN A 48 7.50 -31.55 -13.46
C GLN A 48 8.21 -32.78 -14.07
N PHE A 49 7.90 -34.01 -13.62
CA PHE A 49 8.53 -35.24 -14.12
C PHE A 49 7.75 -35.97 -15.24
N ALA A 50 7.23 -35.24 -16.23
CA ALA A 50 6.78 -35.85 -17.48
C ALA A 50 7.97 -36.03 -18.45
N PRO A 51 8.21 -37.22 -19.03
CA PRO A 51 9.39 -37.47 -19.87
C PRO A 51 9.31 -36.69 -21.20
N PRO A 52 10.43 -36.15 -21.72
CA PRO A 52 10.44 -35.35 -22.94
C PRO A 52 10.12 -36.20 -24.18
N SER A 53 9.17 -35.73 -25.00
CA SER A 53 8.94 -36.23 -26.36
C SER A 53 10.07 -35.78 -27.31
N LYS A 54 10.51 -36.68 -28.19
CA LYS A 54 11.69 -36.57 -29.07
C LYS A 54 11.71 -35.31 -29.96
N PRO A 55 12.89 -34.72 -30.27
CA PRO A 55 13.00 -33.52 -31.09
C PRO A 55 12.87 -33.83 -32.60
N GLY A 56 12.00 -33.09 -33.29
CA GLY A 56 11.94 -33.06 -34.75
C GLY A 56 13.09 -32.23 -35.35
N LYS A 57 13.60 -32.65 -36.51
CA LYS A 57 14.75 -32.00 -37.18
C LYS A 57 14.38 -30.59 -37.69
N PRO A 58 15.25 -29.58 -37.53
CA PRO A 58 15.00 -28.25 -38.06
C PRO A 58 15.27 -28.18 -39.57
N LYS A 59 14.35 -27.54 -40.32
CA LYS A 59 14.56 -27.18 -41.73
C LYS A 59 15.28 -25.83 -41.80
N MET A 60 16.39 -25.77 -42.52
CA MET A 60 17.10 -24.52 -42.81
C MET A 60 16.43 -23.79 -43.98
N THR A 61 15.99 -22.56 -43.75
CA THR A 61 15.61 -21.61 -44.81
C THR A 61 16.51 -20.38 -44.78
N ARG A 62 16.90 -19.94 -45.99
CA ARG A 62 17.88 -18.91 -46.29
C ARG A 62 17.42 -17.54 -45.79
N LEU A 63 18.25 -16.88 -44.98
CA LEU A 63 18.03 -15.53 -44.47
C LEU A 63 18.09 -14.54 -45.65
N GLN A 64 16.96 -13.93 -46.00
CA GLN A 64 16.91 -12.76 -46.89
C GLN A 64 17.04 -11.49 -46.03
N SER A 65 17.88 -10.56 -46.47
CA SER A 65 18.11 -9.27 -45.82
C SER A 65 16.85 -8.39 -45.92
N MET A 66 16.08 -8.34 -44.84
CA MET A 66 14.94 -7.43 -44.72
C MET A 66 15.44 -6.03 -44.32
N LYS A 67 14.95 -4.99 -45.00
CA LYS A 67 15.11 -3.60 -44.56
C LYS A 67 14.45 -3.44 -43.18
N PRO A 68 14.98 -2.58 -42.29
CA PRO A 68 14.36 -2.33 -41.00
C PRO A 68 12.92 -1.83 -41.22
N PRO A 69 11.94 -2.31 -40.43
CA PRO A 69 10.59 -1.81 -40.51
C PRO A 69 10.60 -0.31 -40.14
N PRO A 70 9.69 0.50 -40.72
CA PRO A 70 9.51 1.86 -40.23
C PRO A 70 9.18 1.80 -38.74
N GLU A 71 9.85 2.62 -37.94
CA GLU A 71 9.60 2.77 -36.51
C GLU A 71 8.13 3.13 -36.27
N GLN A 72 7.32 2.10 -36.02
CA GLN A 72 6.01 2.27 -35.42
C GLN A 72 6.25 2.22 -33.92
N LYS A 73 6.15 3.39 -33.26
CA LYS A 73 6.03 3.41 -31.80
C LYS A 73 4.89 2.46 -31.46
N PRO A 74 5.11 1.47 -30.57
CA PRO A 74 4.03 0.57 -30.18
C PRO A 74 2.89 1.45 -29.67
N LYS A 75 1.70 1.25 -30.22
CA LYS A 75 0.50 1.77 -29.57
C LYS A 75 0.47 1.11 -28.21
N MET A 76 0.66 1.89 -27.15
CA MET A 76 0.51 1.38 -25.80
C MET A 76 -0.97 1.14 -25.59
N ASP A 77 -1.38 -0.09 -25.87
CA ASP A 77 -2.71 -0.57 -25.53
C ASP A 77 -2.75 -0.74 -24.00
N GLY A 78 -3.12 0.33 -23.29
CA GLY A 78 -3.81 0.28 -22.00
C GLY A 78 -3.14 -0.44 -20.82
N PHE A 79 -1.82 -0.48 -20.69
CA PHE A 79 -1.20 -0.91 -19.41
C PHE A 79 -1.44 0.12 -18.28
N PHE A 80 -1.55 1.39 -18.64
CA PHE A 80 -2.03 2.44 -17.76
C PHE A 80 -3.46 2.77 -18.19
N PRO A 81 -4.49 2.59 -17.33
CA PRO A 81 -5.80 3.17 -17.62
C PRO A 81 -5.59 4.65 -17.91
N ASP A 82 -6.32 5.14 -18.90
CA ASP A 82 -6.27 6.53 -19.37
C ASP A 82 -6.05 7.46 -18.18
N SER A 83 -4.98 8.27 -18.22
CA SER A 83 -4.71 9.27 -17.20
C SER A 83 -5.80 10.36 -17.14
N GLY A 84 -6.90 10.22 -17.89
CA GLY A 84 -8.26 10.21 -17.36
C GLY A 84 -8.64 11.34 -16.41
N MET A 85 -9.29 12.36 -16.95
CA MET A 85 -10.03 13.39 -16.20
C MET A 85 -11.30 12.82 -15.52
N SER A 86 -11.32 11.54 -15.11
CA SER A 86 -12.48 10.91 -14.47
C SER A 86 -12.54 11.26 -12.98
N GLU A 87 -13.75 11.54 -12.49
CA GLU A 87 -14.02 11.85 -11.08
C GLU A 87 -13.61 10.70 -10.14
N ASP A 88 -13.57 9.47 -10.66
CA ASP A 88 -13.19 8.22 -9.97
C ASP A 88 -11.78 8.27 -9.34
N ARG A 89 -10.87 9.14 -9.82
CA ARG A 89 -9.53 9.25 -9.22
C ARG A 89 -9.52 9.85 -7.82
N ASN A 90 -10.63 10.45 -7.38
CA ASN A 90 -10.78 11.01 -6.05
C ASN A 90 -11.30 9.99 -5.03
N GLU A 91 -11.53 8.75 -5.45
CA GLU A 91 -11.95 7.68 -4.55
C GLU A 91 -10.91 7.42 -3.45
N ILE A 92 -11.43 7.08 -2.27
CA ILE A 92 -10.60 6.68 -1.14
C ILE A 92 -10.52 5.15 -1.16
N SER A 93 -9.34 4.66 -1.54
CA SER A 93 -9.03 3.24 -1.51
C SER A 93 -8.75 2.78 -0.10
N GLU A 94 -9.26 1.61 0.24
CA GLU A 94 -9.04 0.95 1.52
C GLU A 94 -7.95 -0.10 1.34
N VAL A 95 -6.81 0.09 2.02
CA VAL A 95 -5.65 -0.79 1.92
C VAL A 95 -5.70 -1.84 3.02
N ILE A 96 -6.02 -1.42 4.24
CA ILE A 96 -6.36 -2.32 5.35
C ILE A 96 -7.77 -1.97 5.81
N GLU A 97 -8.64 -2.97 5.84
CA GLU A 97 -10.04 -2.85 6.24
C GLU A 97 -10.20 -2.09 7.57
N GLY A 98 -10.92 -0.97 7.49
CA GLY A 98 -11.27 -0.05 8.57
C GLY A 98 -10.10 0.72 9.19
N LYS A 99 -8.90 0.66 8.61
CA LYS A 99 -7.67 1.10 9.29
C LYS A 99 -6.76 1.97 8.46
N ILE A 100 -6.47 1.59 7.21
CA ILE A 100 -5.53 2.33 6.35
C ILE A 100 -6.18 2.62 5.02
N PHE A 101 -6.17 3.90 4.65
CA PHE A 101 -6.74 4.40 3.43
C PHE A 101 -5.70 5.14 2.59
N LEU A 102 -5.88 5.13 1.27
CA LEU A 102 -5.00 5.78 0.30
C LEU A 102 -5.83 6.56 -0.72
N THR A 103 -5.44 7.80 -1.01
CA THR A 103 -6.11 8.63 -2.03
C THR A 103 -5.20 9.75 -2.56
N ASN A 104 -5.75 10.61 -3.42
CA ASN A 104 -5.13 11.82 -3.95
C ASN A 104 -5.50 13.06 -3.10
N TYR A 105 -4.99 14.26 -3.44
CA TYR A 105 -5.30 15.45 -2.61
C TYR A 105 -6.80 15.78 -2.55
N ARG A 106 -7.56 15.57 -3.63
CA ARG A 106 -9.00 15.85 -3.69
C ARG A 106 -9.81 14.90 -2.82
N GLY A 107 -9.43 13.62 -2.78
CA GLY A 107 -10.06 12.65 -1.88
C GLY A 107 -9.82 13.00 -0.41
N ALA A 108 -8.64 13.56 -0.09
CA ALA A 108 -8.32 14.03 1.26
C ALA A 108 -9.13 15.26 1.70
N GLU A 109 -9.68 16.05 0.77
CA GLU A 109 -10.57 17.18 1.06
C GLU A 109 -12.00 16.73 1.45
N ASN A 110 -12.37 15.46 1.19
CA ASN A 110 -13.71 14.95 1.50
C ASN A 110 -13.86 14.56 2.99
N VAL A 111 -13.95 15.58 3.85
CA VAL A 111 -14.07 15.44 5.32
C VAL A 111 -15.19 14.50 5.75
N ASP A 112 -16.34 14.54 5.08
CA ASP A 112 -17.50 13.73 5.46
C ASP A 112 -17.22 12.24 5.23
N GLU A 113 -16.58 11.90 4.13
CA GLU A 113 -16.20 10.53 3.82
C GLU A 113 -15.08 10.02 4.75
N LEU A 114 -14.09 10.86 5.05
CA LEU A 114 -13.04 10.55 6.02
C LEU A 114 -13.62 10.26 7.41
N LYS A 115 -14.57 11.08 7.87
CA LYS A 115 -15.24 10.87 9.16
C LYS A 115 -16.07 9.59 9.18
N LYS A 116 -16.81 9.27 8.11
CA LYS A 116 -17.58 8.02 8.00
C LYS A 116 -16.68 6.79 8.10
N ARG A 117 -15.46 6.87 7.55
CA ARG A 117 -14.44 5.82 7.58
C ARG A 117 -13.63 5.77 8.88
N GLY A 118 -13.91 6.66 9.83
CA GLY A 118 -13.20 6.71 11.11
C GLY A 118 -11.77 7.25 11.01
N VAL A 119 -11.43 7.96 9.94
CA VAL A 119 -10.12 8.59 9.79
C VAL A 119 -9.98 9.71 10.82
N ARG A 120 -8.87 9.68 11.56
CA ARG A 120 -8.50 10.70 12.56
C ARG A 120 -7.11 11.28 12.31
N HIS A 121 -6.29 10.57 11.56
CA HIS A 121 -4.90 10.90 11.28
C HIS A 121 -4.65 10.89 9.78
N ILE A 122 -3.88 11.85 9.29
CA ILE A 122 -3.59 12.04 7.87
C ILE A 122 -2.08 12.17 7.70
N VAL A 123 -1.50 11.34 6.85
CA VAL A 123 -0.13 11.46 6.35
C VAL A 123 -0.18 12.18 5.01
N CYS A 124 0.29 13.43 4.98
CA CYS A 124 0.37 14.25 3.78
C CYS A 124 1.81 14.24 3.24
N VAL A 125 2.00 13.66 2.07
CA VAL A 125 3.31 13.58 1.40
C VAL A 125 3.35 14.58 0.24
N ASN A 126 3.13 15.84 0.57
CA ASN A 126 3.07 16.97 -0.36
C ASN A 126 3.19 18.30 0.39
N GLU A 127 3.72 19.33 -0.27
CA GLU A 127 3.69 20.71 0.22
C GLU A 127 2.27 21.30 0.06
N GLN A 128 1.37 20.97 0.98
CA GLN A 128 0.00 21.50 0.99
C GLN A 128 -0.41 21.94 2.40
N GLU A 129 -1.21 23.00 2.48
CA GLU A 129 -1.79 23.45 3.74
C GLU A 129 -2.83 22.47 4.28
N ASN A 130 -2.82 22.27 5.59
CA ASN A 130 -3.75 21.38 6.29
C ASN A 130 -5.08 22.11 6.55
N GLU A 131 -5.96 22.16 5.55
CA GLU A 131 -7.25 22.89 5.62
C GLU A 131 -8.17 22.43 6.76
N HIS A 132 -7.97 21.23 7.29
CA HIS A 132 -8.83 20.61 8.31
C HIS A 132 -8.04 20.18 9.55
N ALA A 133 -6.99 20.92 9.90
CA ALA A 133 -6.16 20.68 11.09
C ALA A 133 -6.95 20.73 12.42
N ASP A 134 -8.15 21.32 12.42
CA ASP A 134 -9.08 21.30 13.56
C ASP A 134 -9.77 19.94 13.76
N LYS A 135 -9.83 19.09 12.71
CA LYS A 135 -10.56 17.82 12.69
C LYS A 135 -9.65 16.60 12.67
N PHE A 136 -8.50 16.72 12.03
CA PHE A 136 -7.56 15.61 11.85
C PHE A 136 -6.18 15.98 12.36
N ARG A 137 -5.44 14.98 12.84
CA ARG A 137 -4.01 15.13 13.11
C ARG A 137 -3.23 14.88 11.84
N TYR A 138 -2.32 15.78 11.51
CA TYR A 138 -1.52 15.69 10.29
C TYR A 138 -0.07 15.34 10.60
N PHE A 139 0.52 14.53 9.72
CA PHE A 139 1.95 14.31 9.61
C PHE A 139 2.37 14.69 8.19
N ASN A 140 3.10 15.81 8.06
CA ASN A 140 3.48 16.36 6.76
C ASN A 140 4.92 16.01 6.41
N ILE A 141 5.11 15.57 5.17
CA ILE A 141 6.42 15.34 4.54
C ILE A 141 6.50 16.25 3.33
N ASP A 142 7.04 17.44 3.55
CA ASP A 142 7.14 18.49 2.55
C ASP A 142 8.38 18.31 1.65
N THR A 143 9.43 17.65 2.16
CA THR A 143 10.72 17.51 1.48
C THR A 143 10.78 16.40 0.43
N LEU A 144 9.74 15.58 0.31
CA LEU A 144 9.74 14.43 -0.60
C LEU A 144 9.12 14.77 -1.96
N GLU A 145 9.99 14.95 -2.94
CA GLU A 145 9.61 15.16 -4.34
C GLU A 145 9.29 13.83 -5.02
N ASP A 146 8.43 13.87 -6.03
CA ASP A 146 8.05 12.68 -6.83
C ASP A 146 9.07 12.46 -7.95
N GLN A 147 10.31 12.17 -7.58
CA GLN A 147 11.43 11.91 -8.49
C GLN A 147 12.12 10.59 -8.12
N GLU A 148 12.65 9.88 -9.11
CA GLU A 148 13.26 8.55 -8.92
C GLU A 148 14.51 8.57 -8.03
N ASP A 149 15.21 9.70 -7.96
CA ASP A 149 16.44 9.90 -7.19
C ASP A 149 16.21 10.45 -5.78
N ASN A 150 14.95 10.73 -5.41
CA ASN A 150 14.62 11.21 -4.07
C ASN A 150 14.39 10.05 -3.10
N ASP A 151 15.19 9.99 -2.04
CA ASP A 151 15.14 8.90 -1.06
C ASP A 151 14.03 9.13 -0.02
N ALA A 152 13.02 8.28 -0.07
CA ALA A 152 11.90 8.27 0.87
C ALA A 152 12.23 7.63 2.23
N SER A 153 13.30 6.84 2.31
CA SER A 153 13.65 6.02 3.48
C SER A 153 13.81 6.77 4.80
N PRO A 154 14.30 8.02 4.84
CA PRO A 154 14.41 8.78 6.09
C PRO A 154 13.08 9.01 6.80
N HIS A 155 11.96 8.95 6.08
CA HIS A 155 10.63 9.20 6.62
C HIS A 155 9.92 7.95 7.14
N PHE A 156 10.37 6.75 6.77
CA PHE A 156 9.65 5.50 7.03
C PHE A 156 9.42 5.25 8.53
N GLN A 157 10.43 5.48 9.36
CA GLN A 157 10.32 5.26 10.80
C GLN A 157 9.30 6.20 11.44
N SER A 158 9.36 7.50 11.13
CA SER A 158 8.44 8.48 11.70
C SER A 158 6.99 8.29 11.22
N VAL A 159 6.81 7.93 9.95
CA VAL A 159 5.50 7.57 9.41
C VAL A 159 4.93 6.34 10.11
N LYS A 160 5.78 5.34 10.35
CA LYS A 160 5.37 4.13 11.08
C LYS A 160 4.91 4.47 12.50
N GLU A 161 5.70 5.24 13.25
CA GLU A 161 5.35 5.64 14.61
C GLU A 161 4.04 6.42 14.67
N PHE A 162 3.84 7.38 13.76
CA PHE A 162 2.60 8.14 13.65
C PHE A 162 1.39 7.24 13.32
N THR A 163 1.59 6.28 12.42
CA THR A 163 0.54 5.34 12.01
C THR A 163 0.18 4.40 13.15
N ASP A 164 1.17 3.85 13.84
CA ASP A 164 0.95 2.97 15.00
C ASP A 164 0.21 3.71 16.12
N GLU A 165 0.59 4.96 16.42
CA GLU A 165 -0.13 5.80 17.40
C GLU A 165 -1.61 5.96 17.03
N ALA A 166 -1.89 6.24 15.76
CA ALA A 166 -3.25 6.41 15.27
C ALA A 166 -4.09 5.14 15.42
N LEU A 167 -3.53 3.99 15.03
CA LEU A 167 -4.21 2.69 15.10
C LEU A 167 -4.42 2.24 16.56
N LEU A 168 -3.43 2.48 17.43
CA LEU A 168 -3.55 2.21 18.87
C LEU A 168 -4.64 3.04 19.54
N SER A 169 -4.90 4.26 19.06
CA SER A 169 -6.00 5.10 19.54
C SER A 169 -7.39 4.66 19.04
N GLY A 170 -7.47 3.54 18.31
CA GLY A 170 -8.70 3.02 17.70
C GLY A 170 -9.14 3.75 16.43
N GLY A 171 -8.35 4.72 15.95
CA GLY A 171 -8.62 5.47 14.72
C GLY A 171 -8.20 4.75 13.44
N ALA A 172 -8.38 5.44 12.33
CA ALA A 172 -7.83 5.08 11.02
C ALA A 172 -6.95 6.19 10.46
N VAL A 173 -6.07 5.81 9.53
CA VAL A 173 -5.06 6.67 8.90
C VAL A 173 -5.32 6.80 7.42
N LEU A 174 -5.29 8.03 6.91
CA LEU A 174 -5.30 8.33 5.49
C LEU A 174 -3.89 8.68 5.03
N PHE A 175 -3.44 8.09 3.94
CA PHE A 175 -2.25 8.50 3.22
C PHE A 175 -2.66 9.20 1.93
N HIS A 176 -2.11 10.39 1.67
CA HIS A 176 -2.27 11.04 0.38
C HIS A 176 -1.03 11.81 -0.06
N CYS A 177 -0.95 12.04 -1.37
CA CYS A 177 -0.03 12.98 -1.98
C CYS A 177 -0.81 13.74 -3.08
N ALA A 178 -0.12 14.36 -4.04
CA ALA A 178 -0.80 15.00 -5.16
C ALA A 178 -1.67 14.03 -5.96
N ALA A 179 -1.09 12.96 -6.52
CA ALA A 179 -1.83 12.05 -7.40
C ALA A 179 -2.40 10.80 -6.71
N GLY A 180 -1.90 10.46 -5.51
CA GLY A 180 -2.25 9.19 -4.85
C GLY A 180 -1.62 7.95 -5.50
N ILE A 181 -0.53 8.12 -6.27
CA ILE A 181 0.07 7.06 -7.10
C ILE A 181 1.43 6.59 -6.59
N SER A 182 2.34 7.53 -6.30
CA SER A 182 3.75 7.25 -6.02
C SER A 182 4.06 7.44 -4.53
N ARG A 183 4.40 8.67 -4.11
CA ARG A 183 4.83 9.01 -2.74
C ARG A 183 3.98 8.43 -1.60
N SER A 184 2.66 8.61 -1.65
CA SER A 184 1.75 8.11 -0.61
C SER A 184 1.65 6.58 -0.62
N ALA A 185 1.64 5.96 -1.80
CA ALA A 185 1.66 4.51 -1.94
C ALA A 185 2.97 3.92 -1.39
N THR A 186 4.11 4.57 -1.65
CA THR A 186 5.41 4.19 -1.10
C THR A 186 5.40 4.20 0.43
N MET A 187 4.81 5.22 1.07
CA MET A 187 4.70 5.27 2.53
C MET A 187 3.83 4.14 3.10
N VAL A 188 2.71 3.84 2.42
CA VAL A 188 1.84 2.71 2.80
C VAL A 188 2.59 1.39 2.67
N ILE A 189 3.28 1.16 1.56
CA ILE A 189 4.06 -0.08 1.33
C ILE A 189 5.16 -0.21 2.38
N ALA A 190 5.92 0.85 2.66
CA ALA A 190 6.96 0.85 3.69
C ALA A 190 6.39 0.50 5.07
N TYR A 191 5.22 1.04 5.42
CA TYR A 191 4.51 0.70 6.64
C TYR A 191 4.12 -0.78 6.70
N LEU A 192 3.50 -1.30 5.63
CA LEU A 192 3.08 -2.71 5.54
C LEU A 192 4.28 -3.66 5.65
N MET A 193 5.40 -3.35 5.01
CA MET A 193 6.61 -4.16 5.11
C MET A 193 7.15 -4.16 6.55
N ALA A 194 7.18 -3.00 7.21
CA ALA A 194 7.73 -2.86 8.55
C ALA A 194 6.84 -3.45 9.65
N SER A 195 5.51 -3.30 9.53
CA SER A 195 4.54 -3.68 10.57
C SER A 195 3.87 -5.03 10.31
N HIS A 196 3.72 -5.44 9.05
CA HIS A 196 2.98 -6.65 8.67
C HIS A 196 3.88 -7.76 8.12
N ARG A 197 5.21 -7.58 8.17
CA ARG A 197 6.22 -8.51 7.64
C ARG A 197 5.95 -8.92 6.19
N MET A 198 5.31 -8.05 5.43
CA MET A 198 5.06 -8.26 4.01
C MET A 198 6.39 -8.10 3.25
N THR A 199 6.61 -8.96 2.26
CA THR A 199 7.70 -8.79 1.30
C THR A 199 7.20 -7.94 0.13
N LEU A 200 8.13 -7.25 -0.53
CA LEU A 200 7.82 -6.47 -1.74
C LEU A 200 7.57 -7.38 -2.97
N LEU A 201 7.74 -8.71 -2.82
CA LEU A 201 7.80 -9.70 -3.90
C LEU A 201 7.10 -11.01 -3.48
#